data_AF-A0A433VGP0-F1
#
_entry.id   AF-A0A433VGP0-F1
#
_cell.length_a   1.000
_cell.length_b   1.000
_cell.length_c   1.000
_cell.angle_alpha   90.00
_cell.angle_beta   90.00
_cell.angle_gamma   90.00
#
_symmetry.space_group_name_H-M   'P 1'
#
loop_
_entity.id
_entity.type
_entity.pdbx_description
1 polymer ?
#
loop_
_entity_poly.entity_id
_entity_poly.type
_entity_poly.pdbx_seq_one_letter_code
_entity_poly.pdbx_strand_id
1 'polypeptide(L)'
;MSVQALAKPSSNDITVTLKRLVALLEEDETDEYGILQPSQYAFKSVMRLVVDAYEAMGDSFPRASASTDEQGGIRLTWSKQAPSGEVRLVCPADASQQTYLYHELGDNYAVERDVTVSILVQWLEWLNQA
;
A
#
# COMPACT_ATOMS: atom_id res chain seq x y z
N MET A 1 16.32 -30.53 -7.71
CA MET A 1 15.97 -29.69 -6.54
C MET A 1 16.46 -28.28 -6.85
N SER A 2 15.61 -27.45 -7.47
CA SER A 2 15.97 -26.07 -7.79
C SER A 2 15.33 -25.18 -6.72
N VAL A 3 16.17 -24.52 -5.93
CA VAL A 3 15.73 -23.47 -5.00
C VAL A 3 15.23 -22.29 -5.82
N GLN A 4 13.96 -21.93 -5.65
CA GLN A 4 13.43 -20.67 -6.17
C GLN A 4 14.27 -19.53 -5.60
N ALA A 5 14.83 -18.70 -6.49
CA ALA A 5 15.47 -17.47 -6.08
C ALA A 5 14.40 -16.59 -5.43
N LEU A 6 14.51 -16.37 -4.12
CA LEU A 6 13.81 -15.31 -3.43
C LEU A 6 14.14 -14.03 -4.21
N ALA A 7 13.15 -13.45 -4.88
CA ALA A 7 13.36 -12.21 -5.63
C ALA A 7 13.89 -11.18 -4.63
N LYS A 8 15.19 -10.87 -4.72
CA LYS A 8 15.79 -9.83 -3.90
C LYS A 8 15.07 -8.54 -4.28
N PRO A 9 14.36 -7.91 -3.34
CA PRO A 9 13.70 -6.66 -3.65
C PRO A 9 14.82 -5.67 -3.96
N SER A 10 14.77 -5.15 -5.18
CA SER A 10 15.73 -4.17 -5.67
C SER A 10 15.17 -2.80 -5.31
N SER A 11 16.03 -1.81 -5.03
CA SER A 11 15.71 -0.37 -4.92
C SER A 11 14.67 0.18 -5.93
N ASN A 12 14.34 -0.56 -6.99
CA ASN A 12 13.26 -0.28 -7.94
C ASN A 12 11.83 -0.47 -7.37
N ASP A 13 11.58 -1.28 -6.35
CA ASP A 13 10.20 -1.61 -5.92
C ASP A 13 9.48 -0.43 -5.25
N ILE A 14 10.17 0.31 -4.39
CA ILE A 14 9.68 1.58 -3.88
C ILE A 14 9.48 2.59 -5.01
N THR A 15 10.42 2.66 -5.96
CA THR A 15 10.34 3.57 -7.10
C THR A 15 9.09 3.31 -7.94
N VAL A 16 8.72 2.04 -8.15
CA VAL A 16 7.48 1.67 -8.84
C VAL A 16 6.25 2.11 -8.04
N THR A 17 6.25 1.91 -6.72
CA THR A 17 5.14 2.32 -5.84
C THR A 17 4.95 3.84 -5.87
N LEU A 18 6.03 4.61 -5.74
CA LEU A 18 5.99 6.07 -5.80
C LEU A 18 5.54 6.59 -7.18
N LYS A 19 6.02 6.00 -8.28
CA LYS A 19 5.54 6.35 -9.63
C LYS A 19 4.04 6.10 -9.79
N ARG A 20 3.53 5.00 -9.23
CA ARG A 20 2.10 4.69 -9.26
C ARG A 20 1.29 5.70 -8.47
N LEU A 21 1.77 6.13 -7.30
CA LEU A 21 1.13 7.19 -6.52
C LEU A 21 1.10 8.52 -7.27
N VAL A 22 2.22 8.91 -7.90
CA VAL A 22 2.29 10.14 -8.71
C VAL A 22 1.36 10.06 -9.92
N ALA A 23 1.26 8.91 -10.59
CA ALA A 23 0.36 8.74 -11.72
C ALA A 23 -1.11 8.99 -11.36
N LEU A 24 -1.55 8.70 -10.12
CA LEU A 24 -2.91 9.02 -9.67
C LEU A 24 -3.20 10.53 -9.67
N LEU A 25 -2.18 11.38 -9.51
CA LEU A 25 -2.34 12.84 -9.60
C LEU A 25 -2.49 13.35 -11.03
N GLU A 26 -2.20 12.51 -12.02
CA GLU A 26 -2.25 12.83 -13.45
C GLU A 26 -3.55 12.35 -14.12
N GLU A 27 -4.39 11.59 -13.39
CA GLU A 27 -5.73 11.18 -13.84
C GLU A 27 -6.65 12.40 -14.04
N ASP A 28 -7.76 12.22 -14.76
CA ASP A 28 -8.82 13.24 -14.83
C ASP A 28 -9.40 13.50 -13.41
N GLU A 29 -9.94 14.70 -13.14
CA GLU A 29 -10.46 14.99 -11.78
C GLU A 29 -11.59 14.04 -11.39
N THR A 30 -12.52 13.77 -12.32
CA THR A 30 -13.72 12.94 -12.11
C THR A 30 -14.16 12.25 -13.39
N ASP A 31 -14.83 11.10 -13.26
CA ASP A 31 -15.60 10.45 -14.33
C ASP A 31 -17.07 10.21 -13.91
N GLU A 32 -17.77 9.30 -14.62
CA GLU A 32 -19.15 8.93 -14.31
C GLU A 32 -19.32 8.15 -13.00
N TYR A 33 -18.23 7.62 -12.42
CA TYR A 33 -18.20 6.84 -11.18
C TYR A 33 -17.66 7.61 -9.98
N GLY A 34 -17.09 8.80 -10.16
CA GLY A 34 -16.72 9.69 -9.06
C GLY A 34 -15.37 10.36 -9.27
N ILE A 35 -14.66 10.59 -8.16
CA ILE A 35 -13.33 11.22 -8.16
C ILE A 35 -12.27 10.19 -8.58
N LEU A 36 -11.37 10.56 -9.49
CA LEU A 36 -10.24 9.69 -9.88
C LEU A 36 -8.91 10.17 -9.29
N GLN A 37 -8.74 11.48 -9.09
CA GLN A 37 -7.57 12.03 -8.43
C GLN A 37 -7.64 11.89 -6.92
N PRO A 38 -6.53 11.58 -6.24
CA PRO A 38 -6.53 11.54 -4.80
C PRO A 38 -6.64 12.95 -4.21
N SER A 39 -7.36 13.06 -3.11
CA SER A 39 -7.33 14.24 -2.27
C SER A 39 -5.89 14.52 -1.78
N GLN A 40 -5.61 15.80 -1.50
CA GLN A 40 -4.32 16.19 -0.92
C GLN A 40 -4.08 15.51 0.44
N TYR A 41 -5.13 15.27 1.23
CA TYR A 41 -5.03 14.63 2.53
C TYR A 41 -4.62 13.16 2.39
N ALA A 42 -5.28 12.41 1.50
CA ALA A 42 -4.94 11.01 1.22
C ALA A 42 -3.49 10.89 0.70
N PHE A 43 -3.11 11.73 -0.27
CA PHE A 43 -1.78 11.71 -0.86
C PHE A 43 -0.68 12.01 0.17
N LYS A 44 -0.84 13.04 1.01
CA LYS A 44 0.12 13.33 2.10
C LYS A 44 0.23 12.19 3.10
N SER A 45 -0.91 11.60 3.48
CA SER A 45 -0.97 10.52 4.47
C SER A 45 -0.25 9.27 3.98
N VAL A 46 -0.54 8.84 2.74
CA VAL A 46 0.08 7.65 2.17
C VAL A 46 1.57 7.86 1.90
N MET A 47 1.97 9.03 1.40
CA MET A 47 3.38 9.33 1.12
C MET A 47 4.23 9.28 2.39
N ARG A 48 3.73 9.86 3.50
CA ARG A 48 4.41 9.77 4.80
C ARG A 48 4.61 8.33 5.22
N LEU A 49 3.54 7.55 5.28
CA LEU A 49 3.60 6.15 5.74
C LEU A 49 4.52 5.29 4.87
N VAL A 50 4.46 5.46 3.55
CA VAL A 50 5.25 4.68 2.58
C VAL A 50 6.73 5.04 2.64
N VAL A 51 7.08 6.33 2.68
CA VAL A 51 8.47 6.76 2.77
C VAL A 51 9.07 6.32 4.09
N ASP A 52 8.39 6.56 5.22
CA ASP A 52 8.89 6.18 6.55
C ASP A 52 9.04 4.65 6.67
N ALA A 53 8.11 3.86 6.10
CA ALA A 53 8.22 2.40 6.08
C ALA A 53 9.35 1.92 5.17
N TYR A 54 9.60 2.58 4.04
CA TYR A 54 10.76 2.30 3.20
C TYR A 54 12.07 2.62 3.91
N GLU A 55 12.16 3.74 4.63
CA GLU A 55 13.35 4.08 5.43
C GLU A 55 13.65 3.01 6.50
N ALA A 56 12.60 2.41 7.08
CA ALA A 56 12.74 1.33 8.06
C ALA A 56 13.13 -0.02 7.43
N MET A 57 12.53 -0.40 6.29
CA MET A 57 12.72 -1.71 5.66
C MET A 57 13.88 -1.75 4.66
N GLY A 58 14.29 -0.59 4.15
CA GLY A 58 15.24 -0.46 3.04
C GLY A 58 14.78 -1.23 1.80
N ASP A 59 15.73 -1.95 1.19
CA ASP A 59 15.46 -2.73 0.00
C ASP A 59 14.39 -3.81 0.22
N SER A 60 14.11 -4.25 1.45
CA SER A 60 13.05 -5.23 1.73
C SER A 60 11.62 -4.72 1.52
N PHE A 61 11.42 -3.43 1.24
CA PHE A 61 10.10 -2.86 1.00
C PHE A 61 9.46 -3.43 -0.28
N PRO A 62 8.29 -4.09 -0.19
CA PRO A 62 7.66 -4.70 -1.34
C PRO A 62 6.94 -3.67 -2.23
N ARG A 63 6.80 -4.01 -3.50
CA ARG A 63 6.06 -3.22 -4.49
C ARG A 63 4.54 -3.27 -4.23
N ALA A 64 3.87 -2.12 -4.22
CA ALA A 64 2.41 -2.03 -4.16
C ALA A 64 1.77 -1.61 -5.49
N SER A 65 0.54 -2.05 -5.74
CA SER A 65 -0.39 -1.36 -6.63
C SER A 65 -1.05 -0.19 -5.89
N ALA A 66 -1.50 0.82 -6.64
CA ALA A 66 -2.16 2.01 -6.11
C ALA A 66 -3.45 2.28 -6.88
N SER A 67 -4.47 2.77 -6.20
CA SER A 67 -5.75 3.19 -6.78
C SER A 67 -6.43 4.26 -5.92
N THR A 68 -7.22 5.11 -6.56
CA THR A 68 -8.13 6.04 -5.88
C THR A 68 -9.51 5.41 -5.71
N ASP A 69 -10.22 5.74 -4.63
CA ASP A 69 -11.65 5.44 -4.48
C ASP A 69 -12.55 6.59 -4.98
N GLU A 70 -13.86 6.37 -5.03
CA GLU A 70 -14.85 7.33 -5.54
C GLU A 70 -14.88 8.69 -4.80
N GLN A 71 -14.24 8.78 -3.61
CA GLN A 71 -14.17 9.98 -2.77
C GLN A 71 -12.81 10.67 -2.83
N GLY A 72 -11.82 10.12 -3.55
CA GLY A 72 -10.45 10.65 -3.56
C GLY A 72 -9.56 10.10 -2.44
N GLY A 73 -9.94 9.00 -1.79
CA GLY A 73 -9.08 8.22 -0.90
C GLY A 73 -8.10 7.36 -1.70
N ILE A 74 -6.97 6.98 -1.09
CA ILE A 74 -5.96 6.11 -1.71
C ILE A 74 -5.98 4.73 -1.05
N ARG A 75 -5.97 3.69 -1.88
CA ARG A 75 -5.69 2.31 -1.48
C ARG A 75 -4.37 1.85 -2.11
N LEU A 76 -3.42 1.44 -1.26
CA LEU A 76 -2.27 0.65 -1.67
C LEU A 76 -2.49 -0.82 -1.35
N THR A 77 -2.11 -1.70 -2.28
CA THR A 77 -2.26 -3.14 -2.11
C THR A 77 -0.94 -3.84 -2.41
N TRP A 78 -0.49 -4.66 -1.45
CA TRP A 78 0.61 -5.61 -1.61
C TRP A 78 0.03 -7.02 -1.58
N SER A 79 0.21 -7.78 -2.65
CA SER A 79 -0.35 -9.13 -2.78
C SER A 79 0.74 -10.17 -3.01
N LYS A 80 0.47 -11.38 -2.52
CA LYS A 80 1.29 -12.58 -2.69
C LYS A 80 0.44 -13.70 -3.24
N GLN A 81 0.99 -14.47 -4.19
CA GLN A 81 0.24 -15.51 -4.88
C GLN A 81 0.23 -16.85 -4.14
N ALA A 82 1.34 -17.25 -3.53
CA ALA A 82 1.48 -18.54 -2.85
C ALA A 82 2.40 -18.44 -1.63
N PRO A 83 1.89 -18.66 -0.40
CA PRO A 83 0.45 -18.71 -0.08
C PRO A 83 -0.26 -17.39 -0.46
N SER A 84 -1.56 -17.48 -0.74
CA SER A 84 -2.35 -16.29 -1.08
C SER A 84 -2.50 -15.41 0.15
N GLY A 85 -2.02 -14.18 0.05
CA GLY A 85 -2.12 -13.20 1.12
C GLY A 85 -2.02 -11.77 0.59
N GLU A 86 -2.54 -10.84 1.37
CA GLU A 86 -2.61 -9.45 0.97
C GLU A 86 -2.49 -8.52 2.19
N VAL A 87 -1.88 -7.36 1.97
CA VAL A 87 -1.95 -6.21 2.88
C VAL A 87 -2.50 -5.03 2.08
N ARG A 88 -3.51 -4.34 2.61
CA ARG A 88 -4.08 -3.12 2.04
C ARG A 88 -3.92 -1.98 3.03
N LEU A 89 -3.28 -0.89 2.62
CA LEU A 89 -3.30 0.38 3.33
C LEU A 89 -4.35 1.29 2.68
N VAL A 90 -5.31 1.74 3.47
CA VAL A 90 -6.37 2.66 3.00
C VAL A 90 -6.23 3.98 3.74
N CYS A 91 -5.92 5.04 2.97
CA CYS A 91 -5.84 6.42 3.42
C CYS A 91 -7.06 7.19 2.88
N PRO A 92 -8.04 7.55 3.72
CA PRO A 92 -9.28 8.17 3.27
C PRO A 92 -9.04 9.59 2.72
N ALA A 93 -10.05 10.12 2.04
CA ALA A 93 -10.01 11.44 1.40
C ALA A 93 -9.87 12.62 2.37
N ASP A 94 -10.28 12.45 3.63
CA ASP A 94 -10.20 13.49 4.66
C ASP A 94 -10.05 12.88 6.07
N ALA A 95 -9.89 13.77 7.06
CA ALA A 95 -9.65 13.40 8.46
C ALA A 95 -10.91 12.95 9.22
N SER A 96 -12.09 12.97 8.61
CA SER A 96 -13.33 12.45 9.24
C SER A 96 -13.35 10.92 9.29
N GLN A 97 -12.57 10.27 8.42
CA GLN A 97 -12.37 8.82 8.40
C GLN A 97 -10.95 8.46 8.83
N GLN A 98 -10.81 7.28 9.43
CA GLN A 98 -9.51 6.81 9.95
C GLN A 98 -8.77 5.97 8.91
N THR A 99 -7.48 6.22 8.74
CA THR A 99 -6.57 5.34 7.99
C THR A 99 -6.56 3.96 8.63
N TYR A 100 -6.68 2.90 7.84
CA TYR A 100 -6.64 1.54 8.34
C TYR A 100 -5.80 0.62 7.46
N LEU A 101 -5.34 -0.48 8.05
CA LEU A 101 -4.72 -1.60 7.36
C LEU A 101 -5.66 -2.78 7.38
N TYR A 102 -5.88 -3.41 6.23
CA TYR A 102 -6.45 -4.74 6.14
C TYR A 102 -5.33 -5.71 5.80
N HIS A 103 -5.33 -6.90 6.38
CA HIS A 103 -4.40 -7.96 5.99
C HIS A 103 -5.10 -9.31 5.99
N GLU A 104 -4.70 -10.19 5.08
CA GLU A 104 -5.23 -11.55 4.93
C GLU A 104 -4.15 -12.56 4.53
N LEU A 105 -4.30 -13.81 4.98
CA LEU A 105 -3.54 -14.98 4.53
C LEU A 105 -4.42 -16.22 4.63
N GLY A 106 -4.79 -16.77 3.47
CA GLY A 106 -5.82 -17.82 3.40
C GLY A 106 -7.12 -17.33 4.05
N ASP A 107 -7.62 -18.07 5.04
CA ASP A 107 -8.88 -17.75 5.73
C ASP A 107 -8.72 -16.77 6.91
N ASN A 108 -7.49 -16.40 7.27
CA ASN A 108 -7.22 -15.48 8.38
C ASN A 108 -7.13 -14.05 7.87
N TYR A 109 -7.94 -13.14 8.40
CA TYR A 109 -7.90 -11.73 8.08
C TYR A 109 -8.16 -10.86 9.31
N ALA A 110 -7.62 -9.63 9.30
CA ALA A 110 -7.94 -8.63 10.30
C ALA A 110 -7.82 -7.20 9.75
N VAL A 111 -8.29 -6.24 10.57
CA VAL A 111 -8.20 -4.80 10.29
C VAL A 111 -7.56 -4.09 11.47
N GLU A 112 -6.45 -3.40 11.21
CA GLU A 112 -5.80 -2.51 12.15
C GLU A 112 -6.25 -1.08 11.91
N ARG A 113 -6.82 -0.43 12.93
CA ARG A 113 -7.29 0.97 12.84
C ARG A 113 -6.27 1.97 13.36
N ASP A 114 -5.44 1.56 14.32
CA ASP A 114 -4.38 2.41 14.88
C ASP A 114 -3.11 2.30 14.01
N VAL A 115 -3.20 2.75 12.76
CA VAL A 115 -2.11 2.60 11.79
C VAL A 115 -0.92 3.48 12.14
N THR A 116 0.20 2.83 12.40
CA THR A 116 1.52 3.45 12.58
C THR A 116 2.51 2.88 11.57
N VAL A 117 3.65 3.55 11.38
CA VAL A 117 4.73 3.06 10.52
C VAL A 117 5.20 1.67 10.96
N SER A 118 5.35 1.43 12.26
CA SER A 118 5.78 0.13 12.79
C SER A 118 4.78 -0.98 12.51
N ILE A 119 3.47 -0.71 12.60
CA ILE A 119 2.43 -1.69 12.27
C ILE A 119 2.42 -1.99 10.76
N LEU A 120 2.60 -0.98 9.91
CA LEU A 120 2.73 -1.20 8.47
C LEU A 120 3.95 -2.09 8.16
N VAL A 121 5.12 -1.74 8.69
CA VAL A 121 6.35 -2.52 8.51
C VAL A 121 6.16 -3.96 8.98
N GLN A 122 5.58 -4.17 10.15
CA GLN A 122 5.30 -5.51 10.69
C GLN A 122 4.50 -6.37 9.69
N TRP A 123 3.41 -5.83 9.13
CA TRP A 123 2.57 -6.58 8.20
C TRP A 123 3.23 -6.80 6.82
N LEU A 124 4.04 -5.85 6.35
CA LEU A 124 4.81 -6.03 5.12
C LEU A 124 5.93 -7.07 5.27
N GLU A 125 6.63 -7.08 6.41
CA GLU A 125 7.62 -8.10 6.73
C GLU A 125 6.99 -9.48 6.84
N TRP A 126 5.84 -9.56 7.51
CA TRP A 126 5.05 -10.79 7.59
C TRP A 126 4.65 -11.29 6.20
N LEU A 127 4.14 -10.42 5.33
CA LEU A 127 3.76 -10.79 3.96
C LEU A 127 4.97 -11.29 3.14
N ASN A 128 6.13 -10.66 3.30
CA ASN A 128 7.37 -11.07 2.64
C ASN A 128 7.83 -12.47 3.07
N GLN A 129 7.69 -12.81 4.36
CA GLN A 129 8.12 -14.07 4.94
C GLN A 129 7.15 -15.24 4.74
N ALA A 130 5.85 -14.95 4.54
CA ALA A 130 4.78 -15.95 4.50
C ALA A 130 4.91 -17.04 3.43
#